data_AF-A0A820FT13-F1
#
_entry.id   AF-A0A820FT13-F1
#
_cell.length_a   1.000
_cell.length_b   1.000
_cell.length_c   1.000
_cell.angle_alpha   90.00
_cell.angle_beta   90.00
_cell.angle_gamma   90.00
#
_symmetry.space_group_name_H-M   'P 1'
#
loop_
_entity.id
_entity.type
_entity.pdbx_description
1 polymer ?
#
loop_
_entity_poly.entity_id
_entity_poly.type
_entity_poly.pdbx_seq_one_letter_code
_entity_poly.pdbx_strand_id
1 'polypeptide(L)'
;MAVPFRTYAEYITPTVLLAENLNCTVGNLECFRRATYQDIVTAQTAVNSMVTPLKTLIFFEPWLIPVMDNAIVHCQLLDLVTNVSFPLKPLITGTLTEEALGFIHDIWSTPVSPKIYVEVGIAIFGTKFLKIIERYPSEGSGDQRYLLARLATQWIFVCPTRVFARKAATYSYVFGYPLQTNGTFNSSECEGHTCHGDELVFLFEAFWTNLTTNIDRYISTALATYWTNYAKSKDPNQPMQIPL
;
A
#
# COMPACT_ATOMS: atom_id res chain seq x y z
N MET A 1 -0.95 6.86 12.31
CA MET A 1 0.45 6.40 12.17
C MET A 1 0.49 5.62 10.87
N ALA A 2 1.38 5.98 9.95
CA ALA A 2 1.61 5.27 8.69
C ALA A 2 2.74 4.26 8.84
N VAL A 3 3.01 3.48 7.79
CA VAL A 3 4.27 2.73 7.68
C VAL A 3 5.42 3.75 7.65
N PRO A 4 6.34 3.73 8.63
CA PRO A 4 7.41 4.71 8.71
C PRO A 4 8.50 4.41 7.68
N PHE A 5 9.20 5.46 7.22
CA PHE A 5 10.45 5.30 6.48
C PHE A 5 11.50 4.63 7.36
N ARG A 6 12.39 3.88 6.72
CA ARG A 6 13.42 3.10 7.42
C ARG A 6 14.63 3.98 7.73
N THR A 7 15.22 3.76 8.88
CA THR A 7 16.59 4.18 9.17
C THR A 7 17.58 3.23 8.49
N TYR A 8 18.83 3.67 8.32
CA TYR A 8 19.91 2.78 7.87
C TYR A 8 20.01 1.49 8.71
N ALA A 9 19.87 1.61 10.04
CA ALA A 9 19.96 0.46 10.94
C ALA A 9 18.89 -0.61 10.67
N GLU A 10 17.66 -0.18 10.33
CA GLU A 10 16.57 -1.10 9.99
C GLU A 10 16.74 -1.72 8.60
N TYR A 11 17.39 -1.01 7.67
CA TYR A 11 17.66 -1.50 6.32
C TYR A 11 18.86 -2.46 6.24
N ILE A 12 19.76 -2.43 7.25
CA ILE A 12 20.88 -3.35 7.33
C ILE A 12 20.41 -4.81 7.38
N THR A 13 19.36 -5.12 8.15
CA THR A 13 18.91 -6.51 8.32
C THR A 13 18.51 -7.18 6.99
N PRO A 14 17.61 -6.61 6.16
CA PRO A 14 17.33 -7.16 4.83
C PRO A 14 18.59 -7.25 3.95
N THR A 15 19.49 -6.25 4.03
CA THR A 15 20.72 -6.21 3.22
C THR A 15 21.70 -7.33 3.59
N VAL A 16 21.84 -7.63 4.87
CA VAL A 16 22.68 -8.74 5.37
C VAL A 16 22.14 -10.06 4.88
N LEU A 17 20.83 -10.28 5.01
CA LEU A 17 20.18 -11.52 4.58
C LEU A 17 20.27 -11.70 3.06
N LEU A 18 20.18 -10.62 2.28
CA LEU A 18 20.41 -10.68 0.84
C LEU A 18 21.85 -11.04 0.51
N ALA A 19 22.83 -10.46 1.22
CA ALA A 19 24.24 -10.78 1.04
C ALA A 19 24.53 -12.26 1.33
N GLU A 20 23.95 -12.80 2.41
CA GLU A 20 24.04 -14.21 2.78
C GLU A 20 23.46 -15.13 1.70
N ASN A 21 22.28 -14.80 1.16
CA ASN A 21 21.66 -15.59 0.08
C ASN A 21 22.48 -15.55 -1.23
N LEU A 22 23.25 -14.48 -1.47
CA LEU A 22 24.11 -14.32 -2.64
C LEU A 22 25.56 -14.81 -2.40
N ASN A 23 25.87 -15.36 -1.23
CA ASN A 23 27.24 -15.70 -0.80
C ASN A 23 28.22 -14.52 -0.96
N CYS A 24 27.75 -13.30 -0.71
CA CYS A 24 28.53 -12.07 -0.77
C CYS A 24 28.75 -11.49 0.63
N THR A 25 29.87 -10.77 0.82
CA THR A 25 30.07 -9.96 2.02
C THR A 25 29.27 -8.67 1.95
N VAL A 26 28.66 -8.26 3.07
CA VAL A 26 27.95 -6.99 3.20
C VAL A 26 28.89 -5.83 2.85
N GLY A 27 28.59 -5.11 1.77
CA GLY A 27 29.41 -4.00 1.26
C GLY A 27 30.32 -4.32 0.06
N ASN A 28 30.46 -5.59 -0.33
CA ASN A 28 31.21 -5.96 -1.54
C ASN A 28 30.35 -5.77 -2.81
N LEU A 29 30.24 -4.53 -3.28
CA LEU A 29 29.45 -4.19 -4.47
C LEU A 29 29.89 -4.91 -5.74
N GLU A 30 31.17 -5.28 -5.87
CA GLU A 30 31.65 -6.07 -7.01
C GLU A 30 31.06 -7.48 -7.00
N CYS A 31 30.90 -8.09 -5.82
CA CYS A 31 30.21 -9.37 -5.68
C CYS A 31 28.74 -9.26 -6.12
N PHE A 32 28.00 -8.28 -5.63
CA PHE A 32 26.60 -8.06 -6.01
C PHE A 32 26.44 -7.81 -7.52
N ARG A 33 27.34 -7.04 -8.14
CA ARG A 33 27.29 -6.75 -9.59
C ARG A 33 27.65 -7.94 -10.47
N ARG A 34 28.33 -8.95 -9.94
CA ARG A 34 28.64 -10.20 -10.66
C ARG A 34 27.49 -11.20 -10.63
N ALA A 35 26.59 -11.09 -9.65
CA ALA A 35 25.41 -11.95 -9.57
C ALA A 35 24.48 -11.70 -10.78
N THR A 36 23.83 -12.74 -11.26
CA THR A 36 22.84 -12.58 -12.33
C THR A 36 21.57 -11.94 -11.78
N TYR A 37 20.74 -11.35 -12.65
CA TYR A 37 19.45 -10.82 -12.23
C TYR A 37 18.57 -11.90 -11.57
N GLN A 38 18.67 -13.15 -12.04
CA GLN A 38 17.88 -14.26 -11.51
C GLN A 38 18.29 -14.63 -10.09
N ASP A 39 19.60 -14.63 -9.79
CA ASP A 39 20.12 -14.87 -8.46
C ASP A 39 19.66 -13.77 -7.49
N ILE A 40 19.71 -12.50 -7.93
CA ILE A 40 19.26 -11.36 -7.13
C ILE A 40 17.77 -11.47 -6.82
N VAL A 41 16.92 -11.74 -7.82
CA VAL A 41 15.48 -11.87 -7.63
C VAL A 41 15.14 -13.04 -6.71
N THR A 42 15.85 -14.16 -6.86
CA THR A 42 15.66 -15.34 -6.00
C THR A 42 16.02 -15.03 -4.55
N ALA A 43 17.16 -14.38 -4.34
CA ALA A 43 17.62 -13.96 -3.02
C ALA A 43 16.67 -12.92 -2.38
N GLN A 44 16.17 -11.95 -3.15
CA GLN A 44 15.17 -10.98 -2.68
C GLN A 44 13.87 -11.67 -2.28
N THR A 45 13.39 -12.63 -3.07
CA THR A 45 12.16 -13.38 -2.77
C THR A 45 12.31 -14.18 -1.48
N ALA A 46 13.48 -14.81 -1.27
CA ALA A 46 13.78 -15.52 -0.03
C ALA A 46 13.68 -14.58 1.20
N VAL A 47 14.26 -13.38 1.11
CA VAL A 47 14.21 -12.38 2.19
C VAL A 47 12.78 -11.86 2.41
N ASN A 48 12.00 -11.63 1.35
CA ASN A 48 10.62 -11.15 1.44
C ASN A 48 9.71 -12.12 2.21
N SER A 49 9.98 -13.42 2.13
CA SER A 49 9.21 -14.45 2.84
C SER A 49 9.55 -14.59 4.32
N MET A 50 10.57 -13.88 4.81
CA MET A 50 10.96 -13.95 6.22
C MET A 50 10.03 -13.10 7.09
N VAL A 51 9.79 -13.53 8.32
CA VAL A 51 9.04 -12.76 9.32
C VAL A 51 9.85 -12.73 10.61
N THR A 52 10.02 -11.55 11.21
CA THR A 52 10.65 -11.45 12.54
C THR A 52 9.65 -10.98 13.59
N PRO A 53 9.65 -11.59 14.80
CA PRO A 53 8.79 -11.17 15.90
C PRO A 53 9.05 -9.74 16.40
N LEU A 54 10.26 -9.22 16.15
CA LEU A 54 10.70 -7.91 16.66
C LEU A 54 10.09 -6.75 15.87
N LYS A 55 9.79 -6.95 14.57
CA LYS A 55 9.01 -6.02 13.74
C LYS A 55 8.41 -6.79 12.55
N THR A 56 7.13 -7.13 12.66
CA THR A 56 6.38 -7.88 11.63
C THR A 56 6.37 -7.19 10.26
N LEU A 57 6.51 -5.86 10.21
CA LEU A 57 6.58 -5.09 8.97
C LEU A 57 7.99 -4.96 8.36
N ILE A 58 9.06 -5.46 8.97
CA ILE A 58 10.43 -5.33 8.40
C ILE A 58 10.53 -5.99 7.02
N PHE A 59 9.78 -7.05 6.78
CA PHE A 59 9.78 -7.76 5.49
C PHE A 59 8.53 -7.49 4.67
N PHE A 60 7.65 -6.62 5.16
CA PHE A 60 6.63 -6.04 4.31
C PHE A 60 7.32 -5.01 3.41
N GLU A 61 7.37 -5.29 2.12
CA GLU A 61 7.98 -4.45 1.09
C GLU A 61 9.42 -3.97 1.43
N PRO A 62 10.36 -4.89 1.68
CA PRO A 62 11.65 -4.54 2.29
C PRO A 62 12.53 -3.68 1.40
N TRP A 63 12.30 -3.72 0.09
CA TRP A 63 13.05 -3.01 -0.93
C TRP A 63 12.35 -1.72 -1.40
N LEU A 64 11.05 -1.55 -1.15
CA LEU A 64 10.28 -0.39 -1.65
C LEU A 64 10.15 0.74 -0.62
N ILE A 65 10.33 0.46 0.68
CA ILE A 65 10.19 1.49 1.71
C ILE A 65 11.40 2.45 1.65
N PRO A 66 11.19 3.77 1.49
CA PRO A 66 12.28 4.74 1.47
C PRO A 66 13.14 4.69 2.73
N VAL A 67 14.46 4.83 2.54
CA VAL A 67 15.44 4.93 3.63
C VAL A 67 15.77 6.41 3.86
N MET A 68 15.78 6.82 5.13
CA MET A 68 16.26 8.14 5.53
C MET A 68 17.78 8.18 5.38
N ASP A 69 18.23 8.60 4.20
CA ASP A 69 19.63 8.68 3.80
C ASP A 69 20.30 10.02 4.12
N ASN A 70 19.51 11.01 4.54
CA ASN A 70 19.95 12.40 4.76
C ASN A 70 20.58 13.06 3.51
N ALA A 71 20.29 12.52 2.33
CA ALA A 71 20.69 13.08 1.03
C ALA A 71 19.45 13.44 0.21
N ILE A 72 18.52 12.50 0.05
CA ILE A 72 17.23 12.69 -0.61
C ILE A 72 16.13 12.74 0.46
N VAL A 73 16.10 11.76 1.36
CA VAL A 73 15.10 11.63 2.42
C VAL A 73 15.73 11.96 3.76
N HIS A 74 15.38 13.13 4.29
CA HIS A 74 15.97 13.65 5.52
C HIS A 74 15.19 13.29 6.79
N CYS A 75 13.89 13.01 6.67
CA CYS A 75 13.01 12.72 7.80
C CYS A 75 11.74 11.98 7.35
N GLN A 76 10.89 11.63 8.31
CA GLN A 76 9.59 11.04 8.05
C GLN A 76 8.68 12.02 7.30
N LEU A 77 8.06 11.56 6.21
CA LEU A 77 7.23 12.41 5.35
C LEU A 77 6.05 13.05 6.11
N LEU A 78 5.36 12.27 6.93
CA LEU A 78 4.20 12.78 7.68
C LEU A 78 4.61 13.86 8.69
N ASP A 79 5.75 13.73 9.34
CA ASP A 79 6.23 14.71 10.31
C ASP A 79 6.62 16.02 9.62
N LEU A 80 7.22 15.93 8.43
CA LEU A 80 7.55 17.10 7.62
C LEU A 80 6.30 17.83 7.15
N VAL A 81 5.35 17.09 6.56
CA VAL A 81 4.14 17.66 5.97
C VAL A 81 3.25 18.29 7.02
N THR A 82 3.08 17.64 8.18
CA THR A 82 2.24 18.18 9.25
C THR A 82 2.80 19.47 9.85
N ASN A 83 4.13 19.61 9.90
CA ASN A 83 4.80 20.77 10.48
C ASN A 83 5.24 21.83 9.45
N VAL A 84 4.92 21.65 8.16
CA VAL A 84 5.35 22.57 7.11
C VAL A 84 4.67 23.94 7.26
N SER A 85 5.49 24.99 7.16
CA SER A 85 5.07 26.39 7.22
C SER A 85 4.99 27.06 5.84
N PHE A 86 5.63 26.50 4.82
CA PHE A 86 5.59 27.02 3.46
C PHE A 86 4.42 26.42 2.66
N PRO A 87 3.90 27.13 1.64
CA PRO A 87 2.81 26.63 0.81
C PRO A 87 3.24 25.40 0.02
N LEU A 88 2.46 24.32 0.16
CA LEU A 88 2.64 23.11 -0.64
C LEU A 88 2.04 23.30 -2.03
N LYS A 89 2.59 22.57 -3.00
CA LYS A 89 2.02 22.55 -4.36
C LYS A 89 0.61 21.97 -4.33
N PRO A 90 -0.29 22.42 -5.21
CA PRO A 90 -1.58 21.76 -5.38
C PRO A 90 -1.37 20.27 -5.60
N LEU A 91 -2.14 19.47 -4.86
CA LEU A 91 -2.12 18.02 -4.98
C LEU A 91 -3.54 17.44 -4.93
N ILE A 92 -3.80 16.43 -5.76
CA ILE A 92 -4.93 15.51 -5.61
C ILE A 92 -4.39 14.16 -5.14
N THR A 93 -5.05 13.54 -4.16
CA THR A 93 -4.66 12.23 -3.62
C THR A 93 -5.90 11.43 -3.28
N GLY A 94 -5.82 10.10 -3.23
CA GLY A 94 -6.97 9.29 -2.86
C GLY A 94 -6.59 7.94 -2.30
N THR A 95 -7.61 7.17 -1.98
CA THR A 95 -7.51 5.77 -1.54
C THR A 95 -8.67 4.96 -2.09
N LEU A 96 -8.52 3.65 -2.07
CA LEU A 96 -9.56 2.68 -2.39
C LEU A 96 -10.30 2.26 -1.11
N THR A 97 -11.49 1.68 -1.26
CA THR A 97 -12.28 1.20 -0.12
C THR A 97 -11.71 -0.06 0.53
N GLU A 98 -10.99 -0.90 -0.22
CA GLU A 98 -10.50 -2.21 0.21
C GLU A 98 -9.02 -2.45 -0.11
N GLU A 99 -8.19 -1.41 0.05
CA GLU A 99 -6.74 -1.39 -0.23
C GLU A 99 -5.99 -2.66 0.22
N ALA A 100 -6.15 -3.06 1.48
CA ALA A 100 -5.36 -4.13 2.06
C ALA A 100 -5.89 -5.55 1.78
N LEU A 101 -7.01 -5.71 1.06
CA LEU A 101 -7.65 -7.03 0.91
C LEU A 101 -6.74 -8.04 0.23
N GLY A 102 -6.21 -7.73 -0.96
CA GLY A 102 -5.27 -8.60 -1.68
C GLY A 102 -4.05 -8.96 -0.83
N PHE A 103 -3.41 -7.96 -0.21
CA PHE A 103 -2.23 -8.18 0.64
C PHE A 103 -2.47 -9.16 1.81
N ILE A 104 -3.64 -9.09 2.46
CA ILE A 104 -3.96 -10.00 3.57
C ILE A 104 -4.16 -11.43 3.06
N HIS A 105 -4.77 -11.60 1.90
CA HIS A 105 -4.98 -12.92 1.31
C HIS A 105 -3.70 -13.52 0.71
N ASP A 106 -2.78 -12.68 0.23
CA ASP A 106 -1.43 -13.10 -0.20
C ASP A 106 -0.58 -13.60 0.97
N ILE A 107 -0.68 -12.93 2.14
CA ILE A 107 0.03 -13.35 3.35
C ILE A 107 -0.61 -14.61 3.95
N TRP A 108 -1.94 -14.68 3.99
CA TRP A 108 -2.69 -15.80 4.58
C TRP A 108 -3.62 -16.46 3.56
N SER A 109 -3.11 -17.51 2.92
CA SER A 109 -3.91 -18.37 2.03
C SER A 109 -4.99 -19.16 2.77
N THR A 110 -4.80 -19.46 4.06
CA THR A 110 -5.77 -20.15 4.91
C THR A 110 -6.57 -19.21 5.82
N PRO A 111 -7.81 -19.56 6.19
CA PRO A 111 -8.62 -18.78 7.13
C PRO A 111 -7.88 -18.44 8.43
N VAL A 112 -8.00 -17.19 8.87
CA VAL A 112 -7.34 -16.71 10.09
C VAL A 112 -8.30 -16.84 11.27
N SER A 113 -7.87 -17.55 12.31
CA SER A 113 -8.67 -17.68 13.53
C SER A 113 -8.67 -16.40 14.39
N PRO A 114 -9.66 -16.19 15.27
CA PRO A 114 -9.68 -15.08 16.22
C PRO A 114 -8.43 -15.01 17.12
N LYS A 115 -7.82 -16.15 17.44
CA LYS A 115 -6.57 -16.19 18.22
C LYS A 115 -5.42 -15.54 17.44
N ILE A 116 -5.25 -15.92 16.18
CA ILE A 116 -4.21 -15.38 15.31
C ILE A 116 -4.46 -13.88 15.06
N TYR A 117 -5.73 -13.47 14.89
CA TYR A 117 -6.10 -12.05 14.79
C TYR A 117 -5.55 -11.21 15.96
N VAL A 118 -5.75 -11.70 17.19
CA VAL A 118 -5.26 -11.03 18.40
C VAL A 118 -3.73 -11.05 18.48
N GLU A 119 -3.10 -12.20 18.18
CA GLU A 119 -1.64 -12.33 18.20
C GLU A 119 -0.96 -11.37 17.22
N VAL A 120 -1.45 -11.31 15.98
CA VAL A 120 -0.96 -10.39 14.95
C VAL A 120 -1.18 -8.93 15.36
N GLY A 121 -2.36 -8.62 15.89
CA GLY A 121 -2.68 -7.29 16.40
C GLY A 121 -1.73 -6.82 17.52
N ILE A 122 -1.43 -7.69 18.48
CA ILE A 122 -0.46 -7.41 19.54
C ILE A 122 0.96 -7.29 18.98
N ALA A 123 1.35 -8.15 18.05
CA ALA A 123 2.68 -8.09 17.43
C ALA A 123 2.92 -6.76 16.67
N ILE A 124 1.89 -6.24 16.01
CA ILE A 124 1.98 -5.00 15.22
C ILE A 124 1.81 -3.75 16.10
N PHE A 125 0.80 -3.72 16.97
CA PHE A 125 0.41 -2.51 17.68
C PHE A 125 0.86 -2.47 19.15
N GLY A 126 1.41 -3.58 19.67
CA GLY A 126 1.80 -3.72 21.07
C GLY A 126 0.63 -3.44 22.02
N THR A 127 0.91 -2.67 23.07
CA THR A 127 -0.10 -2.30 24.09
C THR A 127 -1.26 -1.45 23.54
N LYS A 128 -1.08 -0.79 22.38
CA LYS A 128 -2.15 0.00 21.74
C LYS A 128 -3.25 -0.87 21.15
N PHE A 129 -2.99 -2.17 20.93
CA PHE A 129 -3.97 -3.09 20.36
C PHE A 129 -5.25 -3.19 21.21
N LEU A 130 -5.14 -3.03 22.54
CA LEU A 130 -6.30 -3.06 23.44
C LEU A 130 -7.38 -2.02 23.09
N LYS A 131 -6.98 -0.84 22.57
CA LYS A 131 -7.94 0.17 22.08
C LYS A 131 -8.43 -0.11 20.66
N ILE A 132 -7.64 -0.84 19.87
CA ILE A 132 -7.97 -1.17 18.48
C ILE A 132 -9.02 -2.28 18.46
N ILE A 133 -8.89 -3.29 19.29
CA ILE A 133 -9.84 -4.42 19.37
C ILE A 133 -11.23 -3.96 19.84
N GLU A 134 -11.32 -2.89 20.64
CA GLU A 134 -12.62 -2.27 20.98
C GLU A 134 -13.34 -1.70 19.75
N ARG A 135 -12.58 -1.18 18.77
CA ARG A 135 -13.14 -0.58 17.54
C ARG A 135 -13.31 -1.59 16.40
N TYR A 136 -12.49 -2.64 16.39
CA TYR A 136 -12.43 -3.74 15.43
C TYR A 136 -12.44 -5.08 16.18
N PRO A 137 -13.57 -5.47 16.79
CA PRO A 137 -13.66 -6.71 17.54
C PRO A 137 -13.64 -7.91 16.59
N SER A 138 -13.01 -9.02 17.01
CA SER A 138 -13.04 -10.27 16.25
C SER A 138 -14.47 -10.80 16.12
N GLU A 139 -14.83 -11.30 14.94
CA GLU A 139 -16.19 -11.76 14.65
C GLU A 139 -16.32 -13.28 14.82
N GLY A 140 -17.00 -13.70 15.89
CA GLY A 140 -17.33 -15.12 16.13
C GLY A 140 -16.11 -16.05 16.09
N SER A 141 -16.29 -17.26 15.54
CA SER A 141 -15.23 -18.25 15.29
C SER A 141 -14.82 -18.34 13.82
N GLY A 142 -15.26 -17.38 12.98
CA GLY A 142 -15.07 -17.41 11.54
C GLY A 142 -13.70 -16.90 11.07
N ASP A 143 -13.55 -16.80 9.76
CA ASP A 143 -12.36 -16.25 9.11
C ASP A 143 -12.23 -14.73 9.38
N GLN A 144 -11.13 -14.33 10.00
CA GLN A 144 -10.85 -12.94 10.36
C GLN A 144 -10.08 -12.17 9.26
N ARG A 145 -9.77 -12.78 8.11
CA ARG A 145 -9.02 -12.10 7.03
C ARG A 145 -9.69 -10.81 6.56
N TYR A 146 -11.01 -10.79 6.41
CA TYR A 146 -11.74 -9.58 6.01
C TYR A 146 -11.63 -8.46 7.07
N LEU A 147 -11.67 -8.82 8.35
CA LEU A 147 -11.51 -7.86 9.45
C LEU A 147 -10.08 -7.31 9.52
N LEU A 148 -9.08 -8.19 9.32
CA LEU A 148 -7.67 -7.78 9.18
C LEU A 148 -7.48 -6.84 7.99
N ALA A 149 -8.07 -7.16 6.84
CA ALA A 149 -8.03 -6.31 5.65
C ALA A 149 -8.63 -4.95 5.94
N ARG A 150 -9.80 -4.87 6.58
CA ARG A 150 -10.39 -3.58 6.99
C ARG A 150 -9.49 -2.79 7.94
N LEU A 151 -8.90 -3.44 8.94
CA LEU A 151 -7.98 -2.80 9.86
C LEU A 151 -6.72 -2.28 9.14
N ALA A 152 -6.12 -3.12 8.29
CA ALA A 152 -4.94 -2.80 7.51
C ALA A 152 -5.20 -1.69 6.49
N THR A 153 -6.34 -1.71 5.77
CA THR A 153 -6.78 -0.63 4.87
C THR A 153 -6.82 0.70 5.61
N GLN A 154 -7.41 0.71 6.80
CA GLN A 154 -7.51 1.93 7.61
C GLN A 154 -6.14 2.39 8.11
N TRP A 155 -5.30 1.47 8.55
CA TRP A 155 -4.03 1.79 9.18
C TRP A 155 -2.90 2.15 8.19
N ILE A 156 -2.75 1.38 7.10
CA ILE A 156 -1.65 1.50 6.14
C ILE A 156 -1.94 2.58 5.09
N PHE A 157 -3.19 2.65 4.60
CA PHE A 157 -3.55 3.50 3.46
C PHE A 157 -4.45 4.67 3.87
N VAL A 158 -5.70 4.41 4.29
CA VAL A 158 -6.74 5.44 4.43
C VAL A 158 -6.41 6.49 5.49
N CYS A 159 -6.07 6.10 6.72
CA CYS A 159 -5.80 7.08 7.77
C CYS A 159 -4.53 7.89 7.51
N PRO A 160 -3.39 7.30 7.11
CA PRO A 160 -2.21 8.04 6.66
C PRO A 160 -2.50 9.04 5.55
N THR A 161 -3.15 8.59 4.46
CA THR A 161 -3.48 9.46 3.32
C THR A 161 -4.41 10.59 3.77
N ARG A 162 -5.38 10.32 4.65
CA ARG A 162 -6.26 11.37 5.19
C ARG A 162 -5.51 12.38 6.07
N VAL A 163 -4.55 11.94 6.90
CA VAL A 163 -3.73 12.85 7.71
C VAL A 163 -2.86 13.72 6.82
N PHE A 164 -2.23 13.13 5.81
CA PHE A 164 -1.44 13.85 4.82
C PHE A 164 -2.30 14.85 4.01
N ALA A 165 -3.45 14.39 3.51
CA ALA A 165 -4.36 15.19 2.68
C ALA A 165 -4.89 16.43 3.41
N ARG A 166 -5.14 16.36 4.72
CA ARG A 166 -5.59 17.52 5.53
C ARG A 166 -4.67 18.74 5.44
N LYS A 167 -3.40 18.53 5.12
CA LYS A 167 -2.39 19.59 5.07
C LYS A 167 -1.83 19.80 3.66
N ALA A 168 -1.67 18.73 2.88
CA ALA A 168 -1.00 18.77 1.59
C ALA A 168 -1.95 18.74 0.38
N ALA A 169 -3.12 18.15 0.49
CA ALA A 169 -4.00 17.95 -0.65
C ALA A 169 -4.99 19.10 -0.82
N THR A 170 -5.16 19.53 -2.06
CA THR A 170 -6.25 20.44 -2.46
C THR A 170 -7.54 19.66 -2.65
N TYR A 171 -7.45 18.42 -3.16
CA TYR A 171 -8.58 17.53 -3.36
C TYR A 171 -8.23 16.13 -2.86
N SER A 172 -9.22 15.45 -2.28
CA SER A 172 -9.10 14.04 -1.90
C SER A 172 -10.26 13.24 -2.48
N TYR A 173 -10.00 12.04 -3.00
CA TYR A 173 -11.03 11.13 -3.48
C TYR A 173 -10.98 9.78 -2.75
N VAL A 174 -12.11 9.07 -2.79
CA VAL A 174 -12.20 7.66 -2.40
C VAL A 174 -12.80 6.90 -3.57
N PHE A 175 -12.10 5.89 -4.06
CA PHE A 175 -12.57 5.02 -5.13
C PHE A 175 -13.14 3.73 -4.55
N GLY A 176 -14.31 3.31 -5.01
CA GLY A 176 -15.03 2.17 -4.43
C GLY A 176 -15.87 1.42 -5.45
N TYR A 177 -15.53 1.52 -6.73
CA TYR A 177 -16.19 0.75 -7.78
C TYR A 177 -15.38 -0.50 -8.09
N PRO A 178 -15.92 -1.70 -7.83
CA PRO A 178 -15.17 -2.94 -8.00
C PRO A 178 -15.04 -3.32 -9.48
N LEU A 179 -13.86 -3.81 -9.84
CA LEU A 179 -13.63 -4.37 -11.16
C LEU A 179 -14.45 -5.67 -11.31
N GLN A 180 -15.29 -5.73 -12.33
CA GLN A 180 -16.21 -6.85 -12.57
C GLN A 180 -15.55 -8.08 -13.22
N THR A 181 -14.29 -7.96 -13.66
CA THR A 181 -13.58 -9.02 -14.36
C THR A 181 -12.27 -9.34 -13.65
N ASN A 182 -11.79 -10.58 -13.81
CA ASN A 182 -10.46 -11.00 -13.40
C ASN A 182 -9.42 -10.23 -14.21
N GLY A 183 -9.07 -9.03 -13.75
CA GLY A 183 -7.92 -8.30 -14.24
C GLY A 183 -6.66 -9.13 -13.99
N THR A 184 -5.64 -8.99 -14.84
CA THR A 184 -4.38 -9.75 -14.77
C THR A 184 -3.62 -9.57 -13.45
N PHE A 185 -3.99 -8.58 -12.64
CA PHE A 185 -3.43 -8.27 -11.33
C PHE A 185 -4.35 -8.63 -10.15
N ASN A 186 -5.60 -9.05 -10.40
CA ASN A 186 -6.51 -9.37 -9.32
C ASN A 186 -6.40 -10.84 -8.94
N SER A 187 -6.06 -11.08 -7.68
CA SER A 187 -6.23 -12.39 -7.07
C SER A 187 -7.73 -12.73 -7.03
N SER A 188 -8.10 -14.01 -6.95
CA SER A 188 -9.52 -14.43 -6.87
C SER A 188 -10.28 -13.75 -5.74
N GLU A 189 -9.57 -13.31 -4.71
CA GLU A 189 -10.10 -12.66 -3.51
C GLU A 189 -10.49 -11.20 -3.73
N CYS A 190 -10.04 -10.60 -4.83
CA CYS A 190 -10.37 -9.23 -5.21
C CYS A 190 -11.49 -9.16 -6.27
N GLU A 191 -12.02 -10.29 -6.73
CA GLU A 191 -13.17 -10.33 -7.62
C GLU A 191 -14.40 -9.70 -6.91
N GLY A 192 -14.99 -8.67 -7.52
CA GLY A 192 -16.11 -7.94 -6.91
C GLY A 192 -15.73 -7.01 -5.76
N HIS A 193 -14.44 -6.83 -5.49
CA HIS A 193 -13.90 -5.91 -4.49
C HIS A 193 -13.11 -4.75 -5.15
N THR A 194 -12.78 -3.73 -4.36
CA THR A 194 -11.96 -2.58 -4.83
C THR A 194 -10.59 -2.60 -4.16
N CYS A 195 -9.76 -3.52 -4.62
CA CYS A 195 -8.43 -3.80 -4.10
C CYS A 195 -7.40 -2.75 -4.53
N HIS A 196 -6.24 -2.72 -3.86
CA HIS A 196 -5.17 -1.78 -4.15
C HIS A 196 -4.75 -1.79 -5.63
N GLY A 197 -4.86 -0.62 -6.28
CA GLY A 197 -4.50 -0.42 -7.68
C GLY A 197 -5.61 -0.67 -8.69
N ASP A 198 -6.79 -1.14 -8.28
CA ASP A 198 -7.92 -1.41 -9.18
C ASP A 198 -8.40 -0.15 -9.92
N GLU A 199 -8.27 1.03 -9.31
CA GLU A 199 -8.67 2.30 -9.92
C GLU A 199 -7.78 2.67 -11.12
N LEU A 200 -6.54 2.18 -11.18
CA LEU A 200 -5.60 2.49 -12.26
C LEU A 200 -6.13 2.01 -13.61
N VAL A 201 -6.84 0.89 -13.61
CA VAL A 201 -7.49 0.35 -14.81
C VAL A 201 -8.51 1.34 -15.37
N PHE A 202 -9.31 1.94 -14.49
CA PHE A 202 -10.31 2.95 -14.87
C PHE A 202 -9.66 4.29 -15.22
N LEU A 203 -8.59 4.67 -14.52
CA LEU A 203 -7.89 5.93 -14.75
C LEU A 203 -7.22 5.99 -16.13
N PHE A 204 -6.58 4.89 -16.54
CA PHE A 204 -5.79 4.82 -17.76
C PHE A 204 -6.50 4.15 -18.93
N GLU A 205 -7.78 3.78 -18.80
CA GLU A 205 -8.50 2.98 -19.80
C GLU A 205 -7.68 1.74 -20.21
N ALA A 206 -7.12 1.05 -19.21
CA ALA A 206 -6.06 0.08 -19.45
C ALA A 206 -6.57 -1.15 -20.22
N PHE A 207 -6.00 -1.38 -21.41
CA PHE A 207 -6.42 -2.40 -22.38
C PHE A 207 -6.20 -3.86 -21.92
N TRP A 208 -5.38 -4.09 -20.89
CA TRP A 208 -5.11 -5.43 -20.37
C TRP A 208 -6.25 -5.99 -19.50
N THR A 209 -7.30 -5.19 -19.27
CA THR A 209 -8.57 -5.66 -18.70
C THR A 209 -9.72 -5.17 -19.58
N ASN A 210 -10.83 -5.92 -19.61
CA ASN A 210 -11.99 -5.48 -20.36
C ASN A 210 -12.92 -4.66 -19.45
N LEU A 211 -13.00 -3.36 -19.71
CA LEU A 211 -14.10 -2.50 -19.25
C LEU A 211 -15.36 -2.85 -20.06
N THR A 212 -16.06 -3.91 -19.61
CA THR A 212 -17.11 -4.58 -20.38
C THR A 212 -18.45 -3.87 -20.30
N THR A 213 -18.75 -3.21 -19.19
CA THR A 213 -20.08 -2.61 -18.96
C THR A 213 -20.13 -1.14 -19.35
N ASN A 214 -21.33 -0.63 -19.63
CA ASN A 214 -21.53 0.82 -19.84
C ASN A 214 -21.16 1.62 -18.59
N ILE A 215 -21.31 1.03 -17.39
CA ILE A 215 -20.94 1.64 -16.12
C ILE A 215 -19.42 1.72 -16.00
N ASP A 216 -18.69 0.66 -16.37
CA ASP A 216 -17.22 0.64 -16.36
C ASP A 216 -16.66 1.79 -17.19
N ARG A 217 -17.17 1.95 -18.42
CA ARG A 217 -16.75 3.01 -19.35
C ARG A 217 -17.12 4.39 -18.83
N TYR A 218 -18.30 4.54 -18.24
CA TYR A 218 -18.74 5.79 -17.63
C TYR A 218 -17.80 6.19 -16.47
N ILE A 219 -17.50 5.27 -15.56
CA ILE A 219 -16.61 5.51 -14.41
C ILE A 219 -15.19 5.81 -14.87
N SER A 220 -14.70 5.07 -15.86
CA SER A 220 -13.38 5.30 -16.46
C SER A 220 -13.31 6.69 -17.11
N THR A 221 -14.31 7.07 -17.91
CA THR A 221 -14.38 8.40 -18.53
C THR A 221 -14.46 9.50 -17.47
N ALA A 222 -15.27 9.32 -16.42
CA ALA A 222 -15.39 10.29 -15.34
C ALA A 222 -14.07 10.47 -14.59
N LEU A 223 -13.40 9.37 -14.22
CA LEU A 223 -12.12 9.39 -13.50
C LEU A 223 -11.01 10.04 -14.35
N ALA A 224 -10.90 9.65 -15.63
CA ALA A 224 -9.97 10.27 -16.57
C ALA A 224 -10.26 11.78 -16.76
N THR A 225 -11.54 12.18 -16.77
CA THR A 225 -11.94 13.58 -16.87
C THR A 225 -11.53 14.35 -15.62
N TYR A 226 -11.76 13.83 -14.41
CA TYR A 226 -11.33 14.48 -13.15
C TYR A 226 -9.82 14.72 -13.12
N TRP A 227 -9.02 13.71 -13.47
CA TRP A 227 -7.56 13.83 -13.49
C TRP A 227 -7.05 14.76 -14.60
N THR A 228 -7.67 14.74 -15.78
CA THR A 228 -7.33 15.63 -16.89
C THR A 228 -7.68 17.09 -16.57
N ASN A 229 -8.84 17.32 -15.97
CA ASN A 229 -9.27 18.62 -15.47
C ASN A 229 -8.26 19.16 -14.45
N TYR A 230 -7.93 18.35 -13.44
CA TYR A 230 -6.95 18.72 -12.44
C TYR A 230 -5.59 19.06 -13.04
N ALA A 231 -5.09 18.27 -13.99
CA ALA A 231 -3.83 18.53 -14.68
C ALA A 231 -3.85 19.87 -15.45
N LYS A 232 -4.99 20.25 -16.04
CA LYS A 232 -5.13 21.50 -16.83
C LYS A 232 -5.37 22.74 -15.97
N SER A 233 -6.19 22.64 -14.93
CA SER A 233 -6.74 23.79 -14.21
C SER A 233 -6.42 23.81 -12.72
N LYS A 234 -5.88 22.71 -12.17
CA LYS A 234 -5.75 22.44 -10.73
C LYS A 234 -7.09 22.32 -9.99
N ASP A 235 -8.20 22.20 -10.70
CA ASP A 235 -9.54 21.88 -10.18
C ASP A 235 -10.08 20.65 -10.93
N PRO A 236 -10.36 19.52 -10.27
CA PRO A 236 -10.81 18.31 -10.95
C PRO A 236 -12.20 18.50 -11.60
N ASN A 237 -12.97 19.52 -11.24
CA ASN A 237 -14.30 19.79 -11.81
C ASN A 237 -14.28 20.74 -13.02
N GLN A 238 -13.11 21.24 -13.44
CA GLN A 238 -12.97 22.24 -14.49
C GLN A 238 -11.76 21.96 -15.39
N PRO A 239 -11.79 22.32 -16.69
CA PRO A 239 -12.84 23.08 -17.38
C PRO A 239 -13.91 22.21 -18.06
N MET A 240 -13.69 20.90 -18.17
CA MET A 240 -14.62 20.00 -18.84
C MET A 240 -15.70 19.54 -17.86
N GLN A 241 -16.95 19.50 -18.32
CA GLN A 241 -18.03 18.90 -17.53
C GLN A 241 -17.77 17.41 -17.35
N ILE A 242 -17.91 16.94 -16.13
CA ILE A 242 -17.84 15.52 -15.81
C ILE A 242 -19.08 14.85 -16.43
N PRO A 243 -18.94 13.73 -17.14
CA PRO A 243 -20.10 12.95 -17.54
C PRO A 243 -20.84 12.53 -16.26
N LEU A 244 -22.09 13.00 -16.13
CA LEU A 244 -23.04 12.64 -15.07
C LEU A 244 -24.08 11.67 -15.62
#